data_AF-B5VWG4-F1
#
_entry.id   AF-B5VWG4-F1
#
_cell.length_a   1.000
_cell.length_b   1.000
_cell.length_c   1.000
_cell.angle_alpha   90.00
_cell.angle_beta   90.00
_cell.angle_gamma   90.00
#
_symmetry.space_group_name_H-M   'P 1'
#
loop_
_entity.id
_entity.type
_entity.pdbx_description
1 polymer ?
#
loop_
_entity_poly.entity_id
_entity_poly.type
_entity_poly.pdbx_seq_one_letter_code
_entity_poly.pdbx_strand_id
1 'polypeptide(L)'
;MAKHAGYARFVFNWGLHLWRSAYEEGLKPNINSIKKVFTHYVKPQYPWMSELSSKVDQYAFINLGDAFKRFFKGISSYPII
;
A
#
# COMPACT_ATOMS: atom_id res chain seq x y z
N MET A 1 -5.75 -9.68 17.12
CA MET A 1 -4.84 -8.62 16.60
C MET A 1 -3.85 -9.10 15.55
N ALA A 2 -3.15 -10.24 15.70
CA ALA A 2 -2.09 -10.68 14.78
C ALA A 2 -2.50 -10.74 13.28
N LYS A 3 -3.69 -11.26 12.96
CA LYS A 3 -4.21 -11.31 11.58
C LYS A 3 -4.38 -9.92 10.94
N HIS A 4 -4.79 -8.92 11.72
CA HIS A 4 -4.97 -7.55 11.23
C HIS A 4 -3.63 -6.86 10.98
N ALA A 5 -2.65 -7.07 11.87
CA ALA A 5 -1.29 -6.56 11.68
C ALA A 5 -0.62 -7.18 10.45
N GLY A 6 -0.77 -8.50 10.26
CA GLY A 6 -0.31 -9.20 9.06
C GLY A 6 -0.95 -8.68 7.79
N TYR A 7 -2.28 -8.44 7.81
CA TYR A 7 -2.99 -7.86 6.67
C TYR A 7 -2.50 -6.44 6.34
N ALA A 8 -2.33 -5.57 7.34
CA ALA A 8 -1.82 -4.21 7.13
C ALA A 8 -0.42 -4.22 6.49
N ARG A 9 0.48 -5.07 7.01
CA ARG A 9 1.84 -5.22 6.46
C ARG A 9 1.81 -5.74 5.03
N PHE A 10 0.96 -6.72 4.74
CA PHE A 10 0.79 -7.24 3.37
C PHE A 10 0.36 -6.13 2.41
N VAL A 11 -0.67 -5.34 2.76
CA VAL A 11 -1.18 -4.25 1.91
C VAL A 11 -0.12 -3.18 1.70
N PHE A 12 0.59 -2.79 2.76
CA PHE A 12 1.66 -1.80 2.69
C PHE A 12 2.79 -2.26 1.76
N ASN A 13 3.27 -3.49 1.95
CA ASN A 13 4.36 -4.06 1.14
C ASN A 13 3.96 -4.22 -0.32
N TRP A 14 2.74 -4.67 -0.59
CA TRP A 14 2.22 -4.78 -1.94
C TRP A 14 2.16 -3.41 -2.63
N GLY A 15 1.64 -2.39 -1.93
CA GLY A 15 1.57 -1.03 -2.45
C GLY A 15 2.94 -0.40 -2.69
N LEU A 16 3.90 -0.65 -1.79
CA LEU A 16 5.29 -0.20 -1.92
C LEU A 16 5.98 -0.86 -3.13
N HIS A 17 5.78 -2.16 -3.33
CA HIS A 17 6.33 -2.88 -4.47
C HIS A 17 5.80 -2.31 -5.80
N LEU A 18 4.47 -2.14 -5.92
CA LEU A 18 3.88 -1.57 -7.14
C LEU A 18 4.35 -0.12 -7.38
N TRP A 19 4.47 0.68 -6.32
CA TRP A 19 5.03 2.03 -6.43
C TRP A 19 6.44 2.00 -7.03
N ARG A 20 7.30 1.12 -6.50
CA ARG A 20 8.68 0.99 -6.94
C ARG A 20 8.76 0.56 -8.40
N SER A 21 8.03 -0.49 -8.80
CA SER A 21 8.01 -0.96 -10.19
C SER A 21 7.55 0.12 -11.15
N ALA A 22 6.46 0.84 -10.83
CA ALA A 22 5.98 1.94 -11.65
C ALA A 22 7.01 3.07 -11.77
N TYR A 23 7.73 3.37 -10.69
CA TYR A 23 8.79 4.39 -10.71
C TYR A 23 10.00 3.96 -11.55
N GLU A 24 10.41 2.68 -11.47
CA GLU A 24 11.47 2.09 -12.30
C GLU A 24 11.12 2.12 -13.80
N GLU A 25 9.84 2.01 -14.14
CA GLU A 25 9.31 2.19 -15.50
C GLU A 25 9.19 3.67 -15.95
N GLY A 26 9.60 4.63 -15.12
CA GLY A 26 9.52 6.07 -15.41
C GLY A 26 8.12 6.65 -15.26
N LEU A 27 7.17 5.91 -14.69
CA LEU A 27 5.83 6.40 -14.40
C LEU A 27 5.82 7.25 -13.12
N LYS A 28 4.75 8.04 -12.95
CA LYS A 28 4.48 8.81 -11.73
C LYS A 28 3.40 8.10 -10.91
N PRO A 29 3.76 7.15 -10.03
CA PRO A 29 2.78 6.44 -9.20
C PRO A 29 2.00 7.39 -8.28
N ASN A 30 0.75 7.02 -8.00
CA ASN A 30 -0.14 7.71 -7.09
C ASN A 30 -0.83 6.68 -6.20
N ILE A 31 -0.92 6.96 -4.90
CA ILE A 31 -1.57 6.10 -3.91
C ILE A 31 -3.01 5.76 -4.28
N ASN A 32 -3.77 6.71 -4.84
CA ASN A 32 -5.14 6.47 -5.27
C ASN A 32 -5.21 5.43 -6.40
N SER A 33 -4.29 5.50 -7.36
CA SER A 33 -4.19 4.52 -8.44
C SER A 33 -3.81 3.14 -7.90
N ILE A 34 -2.81 3.07 -7.02
CA ILE A 34 -2.38 1.82 -6.37
C ILE A 34 -3.53 1.20 -5.55
N LYS A 35 -4.22 2.02 -4.74
CA LYS A 35 -5.40 1.58 -3.96
C LYS A 35 -6.50 1.04 -4.86
N LYS A 36 -6.76 1.71 -6.00
CA LYS A 36 -7.75 1.25 -6.98
C LYS A 36 -7.36 -0.11 -7.55
N VAL A 37 -6.10 -0.27 -7.97
CA VAL A 37 -5.60 -1.55 -8.49
C VAL A 37 -5.72 -2.65 -7.44
N PHE A 38 -5.28 -2.37 -6.20
CA PHE A 38 -5.38 -3.34 -5.11
C PHE A 38 -6.83 -3.77 -4.87
N THR A 39 -7.75 -2.81 -4.76
CA THR A 39 -9.13 -3.08 -4.39
C THR A 39 -9.86 -3.89 -5.46
N HIS A 40 -9.61 -3.61 -6.74
CA HIS A 40 -10.32 -4.25 -7.84
C HIS A 40 -9.66 -5.53 -8.37
N TYR A 41 -8.32 -5.65 -8.31
CA TYR A 41 -7.61 -6.76 -8.95
C TYR A 41 -6.90 -7.68 -7.96
N VAL A 42 -6.49 -7.18 -6.80
CA VAL A 42 -5.69 -7.96 -5.84
C VAL A 42 -6.57 -8.53 -4.75
N LYS A 43 -7.32 -7.68 -4.06
CA LYS A 43 -8.20 -8.07 -2.94
C LYS A 43 -9.15 -9.23 -3.28
N PRO A 44 -9.78 -9.29 -4.47
CA PRO A 44 -10.63 -10.42 -4.84
C PRO A 44 -9.89 -11.77 -4.95
N GLN A 45 -8.57 -11.76 -5.17
CA GLN A 45 -7.75 -12.98 -5.24
C GLN A 45 -7.41 -13.54 -3.84
N TYR A 46 -7.69 -12.78 -2.78
CA TYR A 46 -7.42 -13.17 -1.40
C TYR A 46 -8.71 -13.12 -0.57
N PRO A 47 -9.58 -14.15 -0.66
CA PRO A 47 -10.88 -14.16 0.01
C PRO A 47 -10.81 -13.90 1.52
N TRP A 48 -9.74 -14.36 2.17
CA TRP A 48 -9.49 -14.15 3.61
C TRP A 48 -9.40 -12.66 4.00
N MET A 49 -9.08 -11.75 3.08
CA MET A 49 -9.04 -10.31 3.35
C MET A 49 -10.43 -9.72 3.60
N SER A 50 -11.47 -10.33 3.04
CA SER A 50 -12.87 -9.93 3.25
C SER A 50 -13.38 -10.33 4.63
N GLU A 51 -12.71 -11.27 5.31
CA GLU A 51 -13.00 -11.65 6.70
C GLU A 51 -12.43 -10.64 7.71
N LEU A 52 -11.58 -9.72 7.27
CA LEU A 52 -10.95 -8.70 8.08
C LEU A 52 -11.55 -7.31 7.79
N SER A 53 -11.40 -6.39 8.75
CA SER A 53 -11.91 -5.04 8.59
C SER A 53 -11.29 -4.33 7.38
N SER A 54 -12.14 -3.76 6.53
CA SER A 54 -11.75 -2.86 5.44
C SER A 54 -11.12 -1.54 5.91
N LYS A 55 -11.01 -1.31 7.22
CA LYS A 55 -10.21 -0.19 7.74
C LYS A 55 -8.73 -0.50 7.67
N VAL A 56 -8.34 -1.78 7.69
CA VAL A 56 -6.93 -2.19 7.75
C VAL A 56 -6.19 -1.81 6.46
N ASP A 57 -6.74 -2.17 5.30
CA ASP A 57 -6.21 -1.78 3.99
C ASP A 57 -6.29 -0.26 3.78
N GLN A 58 -7.37 0.39 4.22
CA GLN A 58 -7.48 1.85 4.16
C GLN A 58 -6.34 2.56 4.91
N TYR A 59 -6.10 2.21 6.17
CA TYR A 59 -5.02 2.81 6.95
C TYR A 59 -3.64 2.42 6.43
N ALA A 60 -3.46 1.21 5.90
CA ALA A 60 -2.20 0.82 5.24
C ALA A 60 -1.86 1.72 4.05
N PHE A 61 -2.84 2.04 3.19
CA PHE A 61 -2.62 2.98 2.07
C PHE A 61 -2.42 4.43 2.51
N ILE A 62 -3.12 4.87 3.56
CA ILE A 62 -2.90 6.21 4.15
C ILE A 62 -1.46 6.32 4.64
N ASN A 63 -1.00 5.33 5.42
CA ASN A 63 0.36 5.28 5.95
C ASN A 63 1.41 5.25 4.82
N LEU A 64 1.18 4.47 3.77
CA LEU A 64 2.06 4.42 2.59
C LEU A 64 2.13 5.80 1.91
N GLY A 65 0.99 6.46 1.73
CA GLY A 65 0.95 7.80 1.15
C GLY A 65 1.66 8.84 2.00
N ASP A 66 1.50 8.80 3.31
CA ASP A 66 2.18 9.71 4.21
C ASP A 66 3.69 9.46 4.26
N ALA A 67 4.13 8.19 4.14
CA ALA A 67 5.54 7.85 4.02
C ALA A 67 6.17 8.48 2.75
N PHE A 68 5.50 8.36 1.59
CA PHE A 68 5.97 9.01 0.37
C PHE A 68 5.91 10.53 0.43
N LYS A 69 4.87 11.13 1.03
CA LYS A 69 4.81 12.58 1.24
C LYS A 69 6.00 13.07 2.07
N ARG A 70 6.39 12.34 3.12
CA ARG A 70 7.56 12.68 3.95
C ARG A 70 8.86 12.52 3.18
N PHE A 71 8.99 11.46 2.37
CA PHE A 71 10.13 11.25 1.49
C PHE A 71 10.31 12.41 0.50
N PHE A 72 9.26 12.81 -0.22
CA PHE A 72 9.34 13.92 -1.17
C PHE A 72 9.55 15.29 -0.52
N LYS A 73 9.24 15.44 0.77
CA LYS A 73 9.58 16.62 1.56
C LYS A 73 11.02 16.60 2.09
N GLY A 74 11.79 15.52 1.86
CA GLY A 74 13.13 15.35 2.42
C GLY A 74 13.15 15.10 3.94
N ILE A 75 12.02 14.78 4.55
CA ILE A 75 11.88 14.58 6.00
C ILE A 75 12.24 13.14 6.40
N SER A 76 12.05 12.19 5.49
CA SER A 76 12.35 10.77 5.73
C SER A 76 13.06 10.15 4.54
N SER A 77 13.79 9.07 4.79
CA SER A 77 14.29 8.19 3.73
C SER A 77 13.15 7.52 2.96
N TYR A 78 13.50 6.91 1.82
CA TYR A 78 12.56 6.13 1.02
C TYR A 78 11.90 5.03 1.88
N PRO A 79 10.58 4.78 1.75
CA PRO A 79 9.89 3.76 2.54
C PRO A 79 10.49 2.37 2.31
N ILE A 80 10.81 1.65 3.39
CA ILE A 80 11.35 0.28 3.35
C ILE A 80 10.31 -0.73 3.87
N ILE A 81 10.52 -2.00 3.51
CA ILE A 81 9.71 -3.16 3.91
C ILE A 81 9.98 -3.56 5.36
#